data_AF-A0A4S2ER89-F1
#
_entry.id   AF-A0A4S2ER89-F1
#
_cell.length_a   1.000
_cell.length_b   1.000
_cell.length_c   1.000
_cell.angle_alpha   90.00
_cell.angle_beta   90.00
_cell.angle_gamma   90.00
#
_symmetry.space_group_name_H-M   'P 1'
#
loop_
_entity.id
_entity.type
_entity.pdbx_description
1 polymer ?
#
loop_
_entity_poly.entity_id
_entity_poly.type
_entity_poly.pdbx_seq_one_letter_code
_entity_poly.pdbx_strand_id
1 'polypeptide(L)'
;MRKEPPMNGINTVALSGNLTHDAELRATAGGTPVLNFSLAVSRSVQNKETGEYEDKPKYFDCVLYGGRASAIAQYMTKGTRATVQGHLDQRSWIDKDTQKTRSKVEVVVEEIDFTSSAAKRADAPVQQPQAAVTAAPVPPAVADSPFIQTQ
;
A
#
# COMPACT_ATOMS: atom_id res chain seq x y z
N MET A 1 -12.75 40.81 20.79
CA MET A 1 -11.74 40.46 19.77
C MET A 1 -12.47 39.95 18.53
N ARG A 2 -12.44 40.68 17.41
CA ARG A 2 -12.97 40.17 16.13
C ARG A 2 -11.93 39.19 15.57
N LYS A 3 -12.31 37.94 15.33
CA LYS A 3 -11.51 37.03 14.51
C LYS A 3 -11.46 37.62 13.10
N GLU A 4 -10.27 37.89 12.59
CA GLU A 4 -10.10 38.24 11.18
C GLU A 4 -10.71 37.13 10.31
N PRO A 5 -11.38 37.48 9.19
CA PRO A 5 -11.88 36.48 8.27
C PRO A 5 -10.69 35.62 7.80
N PRO A 6 -10.86 34.30 7.66
CA PRO A 6 -9.78 33.42 7.24
C PRO A 6 -9.23 33.92 5.89
N MET A 7 -7.95 34.23 5.86
CA MET A 7 -7.23 34.56 4.63
C MET A 7 -7.21 33.32 3.73
N ASN A 8 -7.79 33.45 2.54
CA ASN A 8 -7.92 32.40 1.55
C ASN A 8 -6.59 32.25 0.77
N GLY A 9 -5.62 31.56 1.39
CA GLY A 9 -4.41 31.11 0.71
C GLY A 9 -4.66 29.85 -0.12
N ILE A 10 -4.01 29.74 -1.28
CA ILE A 10 -4.05 28.52 -2.11
C ILE A 10 -2.86 27.64 -1.73
N ASN A 11 -3.14 26.42 -1.29
CA ASN A 11 -2.15 25.39 -1.03
C ASN A 11 -2.65 24.08 -1.65
N THR A 12 -2.15 23.78 -2.84
CA THR A 12 -2.46 22.56 -3.56
C THR A 12 -1.17 21.98 -4.12
N VAL A 13 -1.02 20.67 -3.98
CA VAL A 13 0.09 19.88 -4.48
C VAL A 13 -0.49 18.74 -5.30
N ALA A 14 0.11 18.49 -6.47
CA ALA A 14 -0.12 17.30 -7.27
C ALA A 14 1.24 16.72 -7.65
N LEU A 15 1.50 15.46 -7.28
CA LEU A 15 2.75 14.77 -7.57
C LEU A 15 2.45 13.42 -8.22
N SER A 16 3.30 13.00 -9.15
CA SER A 16 3.29 11.63 -9.67
C SER A 16 4.72 11.11 -9.67
N GLY A 17 4.93 9.93 -9.11
CA GLY A 17 6.25 9.37 -8.91
C GLY A 17 6.20 7.93 -8.41
N ASN A 18 7.38 7.40 -8.10
CA ASN A 18 7.51 6.04 -7.60
C ASN A 18 7.88 6.04 -6.12
N LEU A 19 7.35 5.09 -5.37
CA LEU A 19 7.73 4.90 -3.97
C LEU A 19 9.20 4.48 -3.87
N THR A 20 9.97 5.13 -3.00
CA THR A 20 11.40 4.81 -2.81
C THR A 20 11.64 3.62 -1.88
N HIS A 21 10.68 3.34 -1.02
CA HIS A 21 10.64 2.25 -0.04
C HIS A 21 9.18 1.82 0.19
N ASP A 22 8.98 0.73 0.93
CA ASP A 22 7.65 0.27 1.33
C ASP A 22 7.00 1.29 2.27
N ALA A 23 5.71 1.54 2.10
CA ALA A 23 5.00 2.49 2.94
C ALA A 23 4.85 1.96 4.38
N GLU A 24 5.03 2.85 5.35
CA GLU A 24 4.95 2.52 6.76
C GLU A 24 3.60 2.92 7.34
N LEU A 25 2.81 1.93 7.75
CA LEU A 25 1.55 2.16 8.44
C LEU A 25 1.80 2.26 9.95
N ARG A 26 1.37 3.37 10.55
CA ARG A 26 1.45 3.66 11.98
C ARG A 26 0.10 4.14 12.49
N ALA A 27 -0.01 4.33 13.79
CA ALA A 27 -1.17 4.97 14.42
C ALA A 27 -0.71 6.21 15.21
N THR A 28 -1.49 7.29 15.18
CA THR A 28 -1.28 8.43 16.08
C THR A 28 -1.60 8.05 17.52
N ALA A 29 -1.24 8.91 18.48
CA ALA A 29 -1.65 8.75 19.88
C ALA A 29 -3.18 8.70 20.06
N GLY A 30 -3.94 9.28 19.13
CA GLY A 30 -5.40 9.22 19.11
C GLY A 30 -5.97 7.99 18.40
N GLY A 31 -5.13 7.06 17.95
CA GLY A 31 -5.55 5.84 17.24
C GLY A 31 -5.84 6.03 15.75
N THR A 32 -5.67 7.23 15.19
CA THR A 32 -5.87 7.47 13.76
C THR A 32 -4.76 6.79 12.96
N PRO A 33 -5.08 5.94 11.97
CA PRO A 33 -4.07 5.36 11.09
C PRO A 33 -3.36 6.44 10.26
N VAL A 34 -2.06 6.26 10.08
CA VAL A 34 -1.17 7.15 9.33
C VAL A 34 -0.29 6.30 8.43
N LEU A 35 -0.33 6.53 7.12
CA LEU A 35 0.55 5.89 6.15
C LEU A 35 1.60 6.90 5.71
N ASN A 36 2.87 6.59 5.98
CA ASN A 36 4.01 7.40 5.58
C ASN A 36 4.73 6.75 4.40
N PHE A 37 5.02 7.53 3.36
CA PHE A 37 5.75 7.06 2.19
C PHE A 37 6.50 8.23 1.52
N SER A 38 7.47 7.91 0.68
CA SER A 38 8.27 8.92 -0.02
C SER A 38 8.26 8.67 -1.53
N LEU A 39 7.95 9.70 -2.31
CA LEU A 39 7.86 9.65 -3.76
C LEU A 39 9.12 10.23 -4.40
N ALA A 40 9.73 9.48 -5.32
CA ALA A 40 10.69 9.98 -6.27
C ALA A 40 9.95 10.55 -7.49
N VAL A 41 10.04 11.87 -7.67
CA VAL A 41 9.47 12.61 -8.80
C VAL A 41 10.61 13.10 -9.68
N SER A 42 10.70 12.58 -10.90
CA SER A 42 11.72 12.99 -11.86
C SER A 42 11.19 14.08 -12.79
N ARG A 43 12.10 14.98 -13.17
CA ARG A 43 11.94 15.90 -14.30
C ARG A 43 13.18 15.72 -15.16
N SER A 44 13.00 15.38 -16.43
CA SER A 44 14.10 15.33 -17.39
C SER A 44 14.55 16.76 -17.67
N VAL A 45 15.80 17.06 -17.35
CA VAL A 45 16.40 18.38 -17.56
C VAL A 45 17.53 18.21 -18.56
N GLN A 46 17.52 19.01 -19.62
CA GLN A 46 18.61 19.03 -20.58
C GLN A 46 19.84 19.71 -19.97
N ASN A 47 20.98 19.03 -20.03
CA ASN A 47 22.27 19.58 -19.69
C ASN A 47 22.69 20.59 -20.78
N LYS A 48 22.99 21.83 -20.38
CA LYS A 48 23.34 22.92 -21.30
C LYS A 48 24.72 22.77 -21.94
N GLU A 49 25.62 21.99 -21.34
CA GLU A 49 26.98 21.79 -21.83
C GLU A 49 27.09 20.58 -22.74
N THR A 50 26.44 19.47 -22.38
CA THR A 50 26.52 18.21 -23.14
C THR A 50 25.36 18.00 -24.10
N GLY A 51 24.25 18.72 -23.93
CA GLY A 51 23.01 18.53 -24.70
C GLY A 51 22.19 17.30 -24.31
N GLU A 52 22.69 16.47 -23.39
CA GLU A 52 22.03 15.23 -22.93
C GLU A 52 20.91 15.51 -21.91
N TYR A 53 19.90 14.65 -21.88
CA TYR A 53 18.84 14.71 -20.86
C TYR A 53 19.26 13.93 -19.62
N GLU A 54 19.25 14.59 -18.46
CA GLU A 54 19.56 13.97 -17.17
C GLU A 54 18.30 13.95 -16.29
N ASP A 55 18.01 12.78 -15.72
CA ASP A 55 16.91 12.60 -14.76
C ASP A 55 17.43 12.79 -13.33
N LYS A 56 17.05 13.91 -12.71
CA LYS A 56 17.37 14.21 -11.30
C LYS A 56 16.11 14.07 -10.43
N PRO A 57 15.83 12.88 -9.86
CA PRO A 57 14.66 12.70 -9.03
C PRO A 57 14.74 13.58 -7.78
N LYS A 58 13.60 14.17 -7.44
CA LYS A 58 13.37 14.86 -6.18
C LYS A 58 12.50 13.98 -5.30
N TYR A 59 12.77 14.00 -4.01
CA TYR A 59 12.12 13.14 -3.03
C TYR A 59 11.16 13.97 -2.20
N PHE A 60 9.91 13.51 -2.11
CA PHE A 60 8.86 14.18 -1.36
C PHE A 60 8.23 13.21 -0.38
N ASP A 61 8.24 13.58 0.89
CA ASP A 61 7.59 12.82 1.93
C ASP A 61 6.11 13.12 1.96
N CYS A 62 5.30 12.07 1.95
CA CYS A 62 3.86 12.11 1.88
C CYS A 62 3.26 11.41 3.10
N VAL A 63 2.13 11.93 3.58
CA VAL A 63 1.38 11.37 4.70
C VAL A 63 -0.10 11.27 4.33
N LEU A 64 -0.68 10.09 4.53
CA LEU A 64 -2.09 9.84 4.34
C LEU A 64 -2.71 9.41 5.67
N TYR A 65 -3.82 10.04 6.04
CA TYR A 65 -4.52 9.77 7.30
C TYR A 65 -5.79 8.95 7.11
N GLY A 66 -6.22 8.28 8.19
CA GLY A 66 -7.56 7.67 8.30
C GLY A 66 -7.68 6.31 7.63
N GLY A 67 -8.92 5.89 7.35
CA GLY A 67 -9.21 4.53 6.87
C GLY A 67 -8.55 4.18 5.53
N ARG A 68 -8.40 5.17 4.62
CA ARG A 68 -7.68 4.98 3.35
C ARG A 68 -6.24 4.54 3.57
N ALA A 69 -5.57 5.10 4.58
CA ALA A 69 -4.19 4.76 4.93
C ALA A 69 -4.04 3.25 5.19
N SER A 70 -4.90 2.68 6.02
CA SER A 70 -4.89 1.24 6.32
C SER A 70 -5.29 0.38 5.12
N ALA A 71 -6.27 0.83 4.33
CA ALA A 71 -6.80 0.05 3.22
C ALA A 71 -5.79 -0.15 2.08
N ILE A 72 -4.95 0.86 1.81
CA ILE A 72 -4.01 0.82 0.68
C ILE A 72 -2.58 0.43 1.05
N ALA A 73 -2.24 0.40 2.35
CA ALA A 73 -0.87 0.18 2.84
C ALA A 73 -0.19 -1.05 2.22
N GLN A 74 -0.91 -2.17 2.13
CA GLN A 74 -0.40 -3.44 1.57
C GLN A 74 -0.04 -3.37 0.08
N TYR A 75 -0.58 -2.40 -0.66
CA TYR A 75 -0.31 -2.22 -2.08
C TYR A 75 0.78 -1.16 -2.34
N MET A 76 1.17 -0.42 -1.31
CA MET A 76 2.13 0.68 -1.39
C MET A 76 3.55 0.18 -1.09
N THR A 77 4.08 -0.67 -1.97
CA THR A 77 5.46 -1.18 -1.86
C THR A 77 6.44 -0.34 -2.67
N LYS A 78 7.74 -0.49 -2.40
CA LYS A 78 8.82 0.12 -3.18
C LYS A 78 8.61 -0.07 -4.68
N GLY A 79 8.80 1.01 -5.44
CA GLY A 79 8.66 1.02 -6.89
C GLY A 79 7.23 1.18 -7.40
N THR A 80 6.22 1.10 -6.53
CA THR A 80 4.83 1.37 -6.91
C THR A 80 4.70 2.79 -7.42
N ARG A 81 4.08 2.97 -8.58
CA ARG A 81 3.79 4.30 -9.11
C ARG A 81 2.53 4.84 -8.47
N ALA A 82 2.61 6.04 -7.90
CA ALA A 82 1.50 6.72 -7.26
C ALA A 82 1.40 8.16 -7.75
N THR A 83 0.16 8.61 -7.89
CA THR A 83 -0.22 10.00 -8.13
C THR A 83 -0.99 10.47 -6.91
N VAL A 84 -0.55 11.57 -6.31
CA VAL A 84 -1.14 12.12 -5.09
C VAL A 84 -1.58 13.56 -5.31
N GLN A 85 -2.68 13.94 -4.67
CA GLN A 85 -3.12 15.31 -4.54
C GLN A 85 -3.37 15.64 -3.07
N GLY A 86 -3.10 16.88 -2.69
CA GLY A 86 -3.30 17.37 -1.33
C GLY A 86 -2.65 18.73 -1.13
N HIS A 87 -2.02 18.94 0.03
CA HIS A 87 -1.43 20.22 0.41
C HIS A 87 -0.11 20.04 1.17
N LEU A 88 0.73 21.09 1.19
CA LEU A 88 1.94 21.10 2.01
C LEU A 88 1.58 21.42 3.46
N ASP A 89 2.14 20.65 4.39
CA ASP A 89 2.15 20.98 5.81
C ASP A 89 3.60 21.07 6.30
N GLN A 90 3.89 22.10 7.11
CA GLN A 90 5.20 22.27 7.73
C GLN A 90 5.05 22.09 9.24
N ARG A 91 5.44 20.92 9.74
CA ARG A 91 5.48 20.67 11.17
C ARG A 91 6.84 21.01 11.75
N SER A 92 6.83 21.58 12.95
CA SER A 92 8.03 21.86 13.73
C SER A 92 7.99 21.12 15.06
N TRP A 93 9.11 20.55 15.49
CA TRP A 93 9.23 19.84 16.77
C TRP A 93 10.58 20.12 17.42
N ILE A 94 10.66 19.97 18.74
CA ILE A 94 11.92 20.04 19.47
C ILE A 94 12.56 18.66 19.44
N ASP A 95 13.76 18.59 18.90
CA ASP A 95 14.58 17.39 18.90
C ASP A 95 15.01 17.05 20.34
N LYS A 96 14.73 15.82 20.79
CA LYS A 96 14.92 15.44 22.19
C LYS A 96 16.39 15.44 22.61
N ASP A 97 17.28 15.05 21.70
CA ASP A 97 18.72 14.95 21.96
C ASP A 97 19.40 16.31 21.91
N THR A 98 19.10 17.11 20.89
CA THR A 98 19.80 18.38 20.64
C THR A 98 19.10 19.60 21.21
N GLN A 99 17.86 19.47 21.69
CA GLN A 99 17.00 20.57 22.16
C GLN A 99 16.78 21.67 21.11
N LYS A 100 17.04 21.39 19.83
CA LYS A 100 16.85 22.33 18.73
C LYS A 100 15.49 22.15 18.09
N THR A 101 14.88 23.26 17.69
CA THR A 101 13.70 23.24 16.82
C THR A 101 14.08 22.71 15.45
N ARG A 102 13.44 21.63 15.03
CA ARG A 102 13.49 21.08 13.68
C ARG A 102 12.18 21.34 12.98
N SER A 103 12.22 21.48 11.67
CA SER A 103 11.03 21.55 10.83
C SER A 103 11.13 20.53 9.71
N LYS A 104 9.98 20.06 9.25
CA LYS A 104 9.85 19.20 8.09
C LYS A 104 8.62 19.63 7.31
N VAL A 105 8.78 19.69 5.99
CA VAL A 105 7.69 19.91 5.06
C VAL A 105 7.28 18.54 4.52
N GLU A 106 5.99 18.23 4.60
CA GLU A 106 5.39 16.98 4.14
C GLU A 106 4.16 17.29 3.28
N VAL A 107 3.83 16.39 2.36
CA VAL A 107 2.59 16.48 1.59
C VAL A 107 1.52 15.71 2.33
N VAL A 108 0.50 16.40 2.84
CA VAL A 108 -0.70 15.76 3.39
C VAL A 108 -1.60 15.40 2.22
N VAL A 109 -1.81 14.10 2.05
CA VAL A 109 -2.51 13.53 0.90
C VAL A 109 -4.01 13.45 1.19
N GLU A 110 -4.80 13.98 0.27
CA GLU A 110 -6.26 13.95 0.28
C GLU A 110 -6.78 12.89 -0.72
N GLU A 111 -6.13 12.83 -1.88
CA GLU A 111 -6.43 11.87 -2.95
C GLU A 111 -5.16 11.17 -3.41
N ILE A 112 -5.29 9.86 -3.64
CA ILE A 112 -4.22 9.01 -4.13
C ILE A 112 -4.78 8.01 -5.13
N ASP A 113 -4.08 7.90 -6.24
CA ASP A 113 -4.25 6.88 -7.25
C ASP A 113 -2.91 6.17 -7.43
N PHE A 114 -2.92 4.86 -7.69
CA PHE A 114 -1.69 4.11 -7.81
C PHE A 114 -1.84 2.96 -8.80
N THR A 115 -0.77 2.73 -9.56
CA THR A 115 -0.65 1.58 -10.43
C THR A 115 0.38 0.65 -9.81
N SER A 116 -0.11 -0.36 -9.08
CA SER A 116 0.74 -1.48 -8.69
C SER A 116 0.88 -2.41 -9.90
N SER A 117 2.12 -2.73 -10.28
CA SER A 117 2.40 -3.82 -11.20
C SER A 117 2.14 -5.13 -10.46
N ALA A 118 0.87 -5.49 -10.32
CA ALA A 118 0.44 -6.69 -9.63
C ALA A 118 0.94 -7.95 -10.36
N ALA A 119 2.11 -8.48 -9.97
CA ALA A 119 2.46 -9.90 -10.07
C ALA A 119 3.82 -10.25 -9.43
N LYS A 120 3.92 -10.14 -8.11
CA LYS A 120 4.51 -11.24 -7.34
C LYS A 120 3.48 -11.69 -6.32
N ARG A 121 2.40 -12.27 -6.86
CA ARG A 121 1.67 -13.30 -6.12
C ARG A 121 2.72 -14.39 -5.91
N ALA A 122 3.33 -14.39 -4.73
CA ALA A 122 4.16 -15.49 -4.29
C ALA A 122 3.37 -16.77 -4.53
N ASP A 123 4.03 -17.79 -5.06
CA ASP A 123 3.60 -19.18 -5.04
C ASP A 123 3.03 -19.52 -3.66
N ALA A 124 1.73 -19.35 -3.50
CA ALA A 124 0.98 -20.07 -2.50
C ALA A 124 0.60 -21.37 -3.21
N PRO A 125 1.17 -22.53 -2.84
CA PRO A 125 0.71 -23.79 -3.40
C PRO A 125 -0.78 -23.87 -3.10
N VAL A 126 -1.58 -23.88 -4.17
CA VAL A 126 -3.00 -24.21 -4.09
C VAL A 126 -3.04 -25.67 -3.65
N GLN A 127 -3.16 -25.87 -2.35
CA GLN A 127 -3.43 -27.19 -1.81
C GLN A 127 -4.87 -27.50 -2.21
N GLN A 128 -5.00 -28.21 -3.33
CA GLN A 128 -6.28 -28.78 -3.76
C GLN A 128 -6.87 -29.55 -2.58
N PRO A 129 -8.09 -29.22 -2.13
CA PRO A 129 -8.81 -30.10 -1.23
C PRO A 129 -9.03 -31.41 -1.97
N GLN A 130 -8.30 -32.45 -1.56
CA GLN A 130 -8.48 -33.79 -2.07
C GLN A 130 -9.91 -34.20 -1.73
N ALA A 131 -10.75 -34.32 -2.76
CA ALA A 131 -12.13 -34.77 -2.61
C ALA A 131 -12.11 -36.15 -1.93
N ALA A 132 -12.58 -36.20 -0.69
CA ALA A 132 -12.85 -37.45 0.00
C ALA A 132 -13.96 -38.17 -0.78
N VAL A 133 -13.58 -39.15 -1.60
CA VAL A 133 -14.51 -40.13 -2.14
C VAL A 133 -14.97 -41.01 -0.98
N THR A 134 -16.10 -40.66 -0.37
CA THR A 134 -16.85 -41.58 0.49
C THR A 134 -17.40 -42.68 -0.40
N ALA A 135 -16.68 -43.81 -0.44
CA ALA A 135 -17.20 -45.04 -1.02
C ALA A 135 -18.42 -45.49 -0.21
N ALA A 136 -19.59 -45.51 -0.84
CA ALA A 136 -20.79 -46.11 -0.29
C ALA A 136 -20.57 -47.63 -0.08
N PRO A 137 -21.08 -48.23 1.00
CA PRO A 137 -20.96 -49.66 1.22
C PRO A 137 -21.84 -50.42 0.22
N VAL A 138 -21.22 -51.38 -0.49
CA VAL A 138 -21.90 -52.36 -1.35
C VAL A 138 -22.70 -53.32 -0.46
N PRO A 139 -23.99 -53.61 -0.72
CA PRO A 139 -24.74 -54.60 0.05
C PRO A 139 -24.19 -56.01 -0.22
N PRO A 140 -24.16 -56.92 0.78
CA PRO A 140 -23.71 -58.28 0.58
C PRO A 140 -24.71 -59.05 -0.30
N ALA A 141 -24.17 -59.69 -1.33
CA ALA A 141 -24.89 -60.67 -2.15
C ALA A 141 -25.36 -61.84 -1.27
N VAL A 142 -26.64 -62.15 -1.36
CA VAL A 142 -27.25 -63.34 -0.74
C VAL A 142 -26.68 -64.59 -1.39
N ALA A 143 -26.27 -65.53 -0.54
CA ALA A 143 -25.63 -66.78 -0.92
C ALA A 143 -26.63 -67.76 -1.56
N ASP A 144 -26.27 -68.27 -2.74
CA ASP A 144 -26.82 -69.49 -3.31
C ASP A 144 -26.50 -70.67 -2.39
N SER A 145 -27.55 -71.38 -1.94
CA SER A 145 -27.40 -72.64 -1.22
C SER A 145 -27.60 -73.80 -2.19
N PRO A 146 -26.63 -74.73 -2.32
CA PRO A 146 -26.74 -75.85 -3.24
C PRO A 146 -27.66 -76.94 -2.69
N PHE A 147 -28.53 -77.41 -3.57
CA PHE A 147 -29.37 -78.58 -3.44
C PHE A 147 -28.49 -79.84 -3.27
N ILE A 148 -28.65 -80.58 -2.17
CA ILE A 148 -28.19 -81.96 -2.06
C ILE A 148 -29.41 -82.83 -1.76
N GLN A 149 -29.71 -83.72 -2.69
CA GLN A 149 -30.66 -84.82 -2.55
C GLN A 149 -29.86 -86.11 -2.68
N THR A 150 -29.88 -86.98 -1.68
CA THR A 150 -29.70 -88.45 -1.82
C THR A 150 -30.19 -89.14 -0.54
N GLN A 151 -31.16 -90.04 -0.74
CA GLN A 151 -31.57 -91.27 -0.02
C GLN A 151 -31.53 -91.29 1.52
#